data_AF-A0A6C1QNC8-F1
#
_entry.id   AF-A0A6C1QNC8-F1
#
_cell.length_a   1.000
_cell.length_b   1.000
_cell.length_c   1.000
_cell.angle_alpha   90.00
_cell.angle_beta   90.00
_cell.angle_gamma   90.00
#
_symmetry.space_group_name_H-M   'P 1'
#
loop_
_entity.id
_entity.type
_entity.pdbx_description
1 polymer ?
#
loop_
_entity_poly.entity_id
_entity_poly.type
_entity_poly.pdbx_seq_one_letter_code
_entity_poly.pdbx_strand_id
1 'polypeptide(L)'
;MNCAGVTIANCARFRSVSPILQRWTYRSADGSRSFIIPDGCRDLIHWRLPGEIPRWTLSHLQDGVMVADTPRDAVLVGYRLVPGAELPRGILAELARRPLDGPDQAIAGVVDAVRCDRRAMEALAAVAELSLSVEAAAAELGVSRRTLERVLLRHTGRAPVLWSQLARARAAATAEQISTRYPSGSLT
;
A
#
# COMPACT_ATOMS: atom_id res chain seq x y z
N MET A 1 12.63 -9.10 -33.44
CA MET A 1 12.95 -7.65 -33.42
C MET A 1 11.74 -6.89 -32.88
N ASN A 2 11.74 -6.59 -31.58
CA ASN A 2 11.53 -5.26 -31.01
C ASN A 2 11.44 -5.42 -29.49
N CYS A 3 12.58 -5.11 -28.85
CA CYS A 3 12.69 -4.86 -27.43
C CYS A 3 12.12 -3.46 -27.13
N ALA A 4 11.31 -3.36 -26.07
CA ALA A 4 11.14 -2.14 -25.28
C ALA A 4 10.70 -2.64 -23.88
N GLY A 5 11.57 -2.72 -22.87
CA GLY A 5 12.50 -1.69 -22.45
C GLY A 5 11.81 -0.79 -21.41
N VAL A 6 11.35 -1.38 -20.29
CA VAL A 6 11.00 -0.58 -19.11
C VAL A 6 12.29 -0.32 -18.36
N THR A 7 13.05 0.65 -18.87
CA THR A 7 14.17 1.25 -18.16
C THR A 7 13.61 2.06 -17.00
N ILE A 8 13.87 1.60 -15.77
CA ILE A 8 13.70 2.40 -14.56
C ILE A 8 14.78 3.49 -14.63
N ALA A 9 14.43 4.62 -15.22
CA ALA A 9 15.18 5.85 -15.15
C ALA A 9 14.17 6.98 -15.03
N ASN A 10 14.00 7.53 -13.82
CA ASN A 10 14.07 8.97 -13.64
C ASN A 10 14.01 9.37 -12.16
N CYS A 11 15.17 9.81 -11.68
CA CYS A 11 15.39 10.52 -10.44
C CYS A 11 14.87 11.98 -10.48
N ALA A 12 13.74 12.24 -11.16
CA ALA A 12 13.18 13.59 -11.27
C ALA A 12 11.66 13.56 -11.52
N ARG A 13 10.87 13.88 -10.48
CA ARG A 13 9.52 14.53 -10.47
C ARG A 13 8.63 13.99 -9.35
N PHE A 14 8.96 14.28 -8.09
CA PHE A 14 7.96 14.24 -7.02
C PHE A 14 7.16 15.55 -7.01
N ARG A 15 6.30 15.74 -8.02
CA ARG A 15 5.15 16.65 -7.92
C ARG A 15 4.05 15.88 -7.20
N SER A 16 3.46 16.49 -6.17
CA SER A 16 2.35 16.01 -5.31
C SER A 16 1.70 14.69 -5.77
N VAL A 17 2.31 13.56 -5.38
CA VAL A 17 1.68 12.25 -5.54
C VAL A 17 0.50 12.23 -4.59
N SER A 18 -0.71 12.03 -5.11
CA SER A 18 -1.88 11.79 -4.26
C SER A 18 -1.51 10.70 -3.26
N PRO A 19 -1.74 10.90 -1.95
CA PRO A 19 -1.44 9.86 -0.97
C PRO A 19 -2.36 8.65 -1.13
N ILE A 20 -3.40 8.74 -1.98
CA ILE A 20 -4.27 7.62 -2.39
C ILE A 20 -3.76 7.04 -3.72
N LEU A 21 -3.38 5.76 -3.72
CA LEU A 21 -3.04 4.97 -4.90
C LEU A 21 -4.27 4.47 -5.65
N GLN A 22 -5.30 4.04 -4.92
CA GLN A 22 -6.45 3.37 -5.51
C GLN A 22 -7.69 3.51 -4.63
N ARG A 23 -8.85 3.69 -5.27
CA ARG A 23 -10.17 3.53 -4.65
C ARG A 23 -10.75 2.18 -5.07
N TRP A 24 -11.20 1.37 -4.13
CA TRP A 24 -11.83 0.08 -4.40
C TRP A 24 -13.18 -0.04 -3.71
N THR A 25 -14.02 -0.94 -4.20
CA THR A 25 -15.32 -1.25 -3.59
C THR A 25 -15.50 -2.76 -3.54
N TYR A 26 -15.92 -3.26 -2.39
CA TYR A 26 -16.23 -4.66 -2.18
C TYR A 26 -17.66 -4.79 -1.67
N ARG A 27 -18.39 -5.76 -2.21
CA ARG A 27 -19.77 -6.08 -1.81
C ARG A 27 -19.84 -7.56 -1.51
N SER A 28 -20.30 -7.91 -0.31
CA SER A 28 -20.50 -9.30 0.07
C SER A 28 -21.98 -9.63 -0.02
N ALA A 29 -22.37 -10.60 -0.86
CA ALA A 29 -23.76 -11.03 -0.98
C ALA A 29 -24.14 -12.06 0.10
N ASP A 30 -23.22 -12.96 0.47
CA ASP A 30 -23.53 -14.09 1.35
C ASP A 30 -22.73 -14.13 2.66
N GLY A 31 -21.91 -13.12 2.90
CA GLY A 31 -20.83 -13.20 3.87
C GLY A 31 -19.64 -13.95 3.28
N SER A 32 -18.43 -13.51 3.57
CA SER A 32 -17.23 -14.07 2.94
C SER A 32 -16.02 -14.02 3.85
N ARG A 33 -15.12 -14.99 3.62
CA ARG A 33 -13.73 -14.91 4.09
C ARG A 33 -12.83 -14.58 2.91
N SER A 34 -11.98 -13.59 3.09
CA SER A 34 -10.98 -13.20 2.11
C SER A 34 -9.58 -13.22 2.73
N PHE A 35 -8.61 -13.68 1.96
CA PHE A 35 -7.20 -13.59 2.33
C PHE A 35 -6.65 -12.22 1.94
N ILE A 36 -6.08 -11.52 2.91
CA ILE A 36 -5.37 -10.26 2.71
C ILE A 36 -3.88 -10.56 2.77
N ILE A 37 -3.21 -10.38 1.64
CA ILE A 37 -1.77 -10.58 1.50
C ILE A 37 -1.05 -9.27 1.84
N PRO A 38 0.07 -9.29 2.60
CA PRO A 38 0.89 -8.11 2.82
C PRO A 38 1.40 -7.50 1.50
N ASP A 39 1.03 -6.25 1.25
CA ASP A 39 1.46 -5.50 0.05
C ASP A 39 2.23 -4.21 0.38
N GLY A 40 2.40 -3.92 1.68
CA GLY A 40 3.07 -2.73 2.18
C GLY A 40 2.20 -1.47 2.21
N CYS A 41 0.91 -1.59 1.90
CA CYS A 41 -0.05 -0.50 1.91
C CYS A 41 -0.98 -0.59 3.12
N ARG A 42 -1.69 0.51 3.39
CA ARG A 42 -2.83 0.55 4.31
C ARG A 42 -4.02 1.15 3.58
N ASP A 43 -5.21 0.82 4.03
CA ASP A 43 -6.46 1.29 3.46
C ASP A 43 -7.26 2.03 4.53
N LEU A 44 -7.77 3.22 4.21
CA LEU A 44 -8.92 3.78 4.90
C LEU A 44 -10.16 3.12 4.34
N ILE A 45 -10.95 2.46 5.18
CA ILE A 45 -12.09 1.65 4.75
C ILE A 45 -13.35 2.20 5.39
N HIS A 46 -14.30 2.57 4.54
CA HIS A 46 -15.66 2.91 4.92
C HIS A 46 -16.53 1.66 4.86
N TRP A 47 -17.11 1.29 6.00
CA TRP A 47 -17.99 0.15 6.16
C TRP A 47 -19.43 0.61 6.18
N ARG A 48 -20.26 -0.02 5.35
CA ARG A 48 -21.72 0.06 5.41
C ARG A 48 -22.26 -1.33 5.63
N LEU A 49 -22.80 -1.55 6.83
CA LEU A 49 -23.44 -2.80 7.21
C LEU A 49 -24.96 -2.60 7.25
N PRO A 50 -25.77 -3.62 6.92
CA PRO A 50 -27.23 -3.51 6.98
C PRO A 50 -27.71 -3.14 8.38
N GLY A 51 -28.53 -2.09 8.50
CA GLY A 51 -29.11 -1.66 9.78
C GLY A 51 -28.15 -0.97 10.75
N GLU A 52 -26.88 -0.80 10.39
CA GLU A 52 -25.88 -0.14 11.24
C GLU A 52 -25.49 1.24 10.70
N ILE A 53 -25.01 2.10 11.60
CA ILE A 53 -24.41 3.38 11.24
C ILE A 53 -23.07 3.09 10.53
N PRO A 54 -22.83 3.67 9.34
CA PRO A 54 -21.56 3.47 8.66
C PRO A 54 -20.35 3.91 9.51
N ARG A 55 -19.22 3.23 9.34
CA ARG A 55 -18.02 3.47 10.16
C ARG A 55 -16.74 3.44 9.34
N TRP A 56 -15.75 4.18 9.82
CA TRP A 56 -14.42 4.19 9.23
C TRP A 56 -13.45 3.33 10.03
N THR A 57 -12.59 2.59 9.34
CA THR A 57 -11.46 1.87 9.92
C THR A 57 -10.20 2.12 9.11
N LEU A 58 -9.03 1.98 9.74
CA LEU A 58 -7.75 1.94 9.05
C LEU A 58 -7.24 0.50 9.11
N SER A 59 -6.90 -0.10 7.96
CA SER A 59 -6.28 -1.42 7.95
C SER A 59 -4.88 -1.37 8.57
N HIS A 60 -4.50 -2.43 9.26
CA HIS A 60 -3.14 -2.55 9.80
C HIS A 60 -2.13 -2.77 8.68
N LEU A 61 -0.90 -2.31 8.89
CA LEU A 61 0.22 -2.72 8.05
C LEU A 61 0.56 -4.18 8.38
N GLN A 62 0.19 -5.08 7.46
CA GLN A 62 0.36 -6.51 7.63
C GLN A 62 1.82 -6.92 7.48
N ASP A 63 2.28 -7.80 8.35
CA ASP A 63 3.56 -8.53 8.25
C ASP A 63 3.36 -10.01 7.89
N GLY A 64 2.10 -10.46 7.78
CA GLY A 64 1.72 -11.81 7.35
C GLY A 64 0.32 -11.83 6.72
N VAL A 65 -0.05 -12.97 6.11
CA VAL A 65 -1.39 -13.15 5.55
C VAL A 65 -2.42 -13.09 6.66
N MET A 66 -3.47 -12.29 6.46
CA MET A 66 -4.62 -12.21 7.36
C MET A 66 -5.86 -12.76 6.67
N VAL A 67 -6.77 -13.35 7.45
CA VAL A 67 -8.14 -13.66 7.02
C VAL A 67 -9.06 -12.54 7.50
N ALA A 68 -9.84 -11.96 6.59
CA ALA A 68 -10.88 -10.99 6.92
C ALA A 68 -12.25 -11.61 6.69
N ASP A 69 -13.07 -11.61 7.74
CA ASP A 69 -14.49 -11.93 7.65
C ASP A 69 -15.27 -10.67 7.26
N THR A 70 -16.07 -10.76 6.20
CA THR A 70 -16.97 -9.71 5.76
C THR A 70 -18.42 -10.19 5.92
N PRO A 71 -19.26 -9.51 6.71
CA PRO A 71 -20.66 -9.89 6.88
C PRO A 71 -21.44 -9.91 5.58
N ARG A 72 -22.56 -10.65 5.59
CA ARG A 72 -23.56 -10.62 4.53
C ARG A 72 -24.07 -9.19 4.30
N ASP A 73 -24.31 -8.86 3.04
CA ASP A 73 -24.81 -7.57 2.55
C ASP A 73 -23.95 -6.36 2.94
N ALA A 74 -22.70 -6.58 3.37
CA ALA A 74 -21.75 -5.54 3.65
C ALA A 74 -21.26 -4.86 2.37
N VAL A 75 -21.17 -3.53 2.39
CA VAL A 75 -20.56 -2.72 1.35
C VAL A 75 -19.37 -1.98 1.95
N LEU A 76 -18.18 -2.27 1.42
CA LEU A 76 -16.94 -1.64 1.83
C LEU A 76 -16.43 -0.76 0.69
N VAL A 77 -16.01 0.46 1.03
CA VAL A 77 -15.29 1.34 0.10
C VAL A 77 -13.93 1.64 0.72
N GLY A 78 -12.87 1.23 0.05
CA GLY A 78 -11.51 1.42 0.54
C GLY A 78 -10.70 2.41 -0.30
N TYR A 79 -9.82 3.14 0.39
CA TYR A 79 -8.90 4.10 -0.18
C TYR A 79 -7.49 3.68 0.21
N ARG A 80 -6.79 3.10 -0.77
CA ARG A 80 -5.45 2.57 -0.63
C ARG A 80 -4.44 3.70 -0.56
N LEU A 81 -3.69 3.73 0.52
CA LEU A 81 -2.65 4.71 0.74
C LEU A 81 -1.33 4.26 0.13
N VAL A 82 -0.53 5.23 -0.31
CA VAL A 82 0.87 4.96 -0.66
C VAL A 82 1.61 4.34 0.54
N PRO A 83 2.54 3.39 0.32
CA PRO A 83 3.42 2.89 1.37
C PRO A 83 4.11 4.03 2.10
N GLY A 84 4.14 3.96 3.44
CA GLY A 84 4.74 5.01 4.26
C GLY A 84 3.91 6.29 4.42
N ALA A 85 2.68 6.36 3.89
CA ALA A 85 1.78 7.46 4.18
C ALA A 85 1.55 7.61 5.69
N GLU A 86 1.73 8.82 6.19
CA GLU A 86 1.52 9.20 7.58
C GLU A 86 0.13 9.82 7.75
N LEU A 87 -0.68 9.19 8.59
CA LEU A 87 -2.01 9.69 8.91
C LEU A 87 -1.96 10.48 10.23
N PRO A 88 -2.67 11.62 10.33
CA PRO A 88 -2.88 12.31 11.60
C PRO A 88 -3.55 11.39 12.63
N ARG A 89 -3.15 11.50 13.91
CA ARG A 89 -3.68 10.66 15.01
C ARG A 89 -5.21 10.72 15.18
N GLY A 90 -5.88 11.74 14.64
CA GLY A 90 -7.33 11.92 14.72
C GLY A 90 -8.09 11.68 13.41
N ILE A 91 -7.47 11.15 12.36
CA ILE A 91 -8.10 11.10 11.03
C ILE A 91 -9.42 10.32 11.01
N LEU A 92 -9.53 9.22 11.77
CA LEU A 92 -10.75 8.42 11.83
C LEU A 92 -11.89 9.17 12.52
N ALA A 93 -11.59 9.93 13.58
CA ALA A 93 -12.56 10.76 14.26
C ALA A 93 -13.03 11.94 13.39
N GLU A 94 -12.12 12.51 12.60
CA GLU A 94 -12.46 13.53 11.60
C GLU A 94 -13.35 12.97 10.48
N LEU A 95 -13.03 11.78 9.96
CA LEU A 95 -13.86 11.09 8.98
C LEU A 95 -15.25 10.74 9.53
N ALA A 96 -15.34 10.31 10.79
CA ALA A 96 -16.61 9.97 11.45
C ALA A 96 -17.53 11.18 11.69
N ARG A 97 -17.00 12.41 11.71
CA ARG A 97 -17.81 13.65 11.81
C ARG A 97 -18.41 14.09 10.47
N ARG A 98 -17.96 13.51 9.36
CA ARG A 98 -18.38 13.89 8.02
C ARG A 98 -19.62 13.08 7.60
N PRO A 99 -20.39 13.55 6.61
CA PRO A 99 -21.52 12.79 6.08
C PRO A 99 -21.10 11.37 5.66
N LEU A 100 -21.75 10.38 6.26
CA LEU A 100 -21.39 8.97 6.10
C LEU A 100 -21.78 8.40 4.73
N ASP A 101 -22.76 9.01 4.04
CA ASP A 101 -23.22 8.52 2.73
C ASP A 101 -22.32 8.96 1.56
N GLY A 102 -21.39 9.89 1.79
CA GLY A 102 -20.48 10.43 0.79
C GLY A 102 -19.01 10.09 1.07
N PRO A 103 -18.58 8.82 1.04
CA PRO A 103 -17.22 8.44 1.45
C PRO A 103 -16.13 9.11 0.59
N ASP A 104 -16.41 9.34 -0.71
CA ASP A 104 -15.48 10.03 -1.60
C ASP A 104 -15.29 11.51 -1.19
N GLN A 105 -16.37 12.18 -0.76
CA GLN A 105 -16.34 13.57 -0.28
C GLN A 105 -15.65 13.65 1.09
N ALA A 106 -15.90 12.66 1.96
CA ALA A 106 -15.24 12.58 3.26
C ALA A 106 -13.72 12.47 3.10
N ILE A 107 -13.26 11.61 2.19
CA ILE A 107 -11.83 11.46 1.87
C ILE A 107 -11.25 12.73 1.25
N ALA A 108 -11.94 13.32 0.28
CA ALA A 108 -11.49 14.56 -0.36
C ALA A 108 -11.20 15.67 0.65
N GLY A 109 -11.95 15.74 1.74
CA GLY A 109 -11.74 16.75 2.77
C GLY A 109 -10.70 16.41 3.86
N VAL A 110 -10.09 15.22 3.84
CA VAL A 110 -8.99 14.86 4.77
C VAL A 110 -7.70 14.45 4.08
N VAL A 111 -7.73 14.24 2.76
CA VAL A 111 -6.59 13.72 1.98
C VAL A 111 -5.36 14.62 2.09
N ASP A 112 -5.55 15.94 2.12
CA ASP A 112 -4.46 16.91 2.26
C ASP A 112 -3.76 16.85 3.62
N ALA A 113 -4.42 16.28 4.63
CA ALA A 113 -3.82 16.07 5.95
C ALA A 113 -2.92 14.81 5.99
N VAL A 114 -3.03 13.92 5.00
CA VAL A 114 -2.17 12.74 4.88
C VAL A 114 -0.81 13.17 4.34
N ARG A 115 0.24 12.88 5.09
CA ARG A 115 1.60 13.30 4.76
C ARG A 115 2.39 12.16 4.15
N CYS A 116 3.29 12.49 3.24
CA CYS A 116 4.27 11.57 2.69
C CYS A 116 5.65 12.21 2.89
N ASP A 117 6.44 11.69 3.83
CA ASP A 117 7.80 12.18 4.02
C ASP A 117 8.68 11.77 2.84
N ARG A 118 9.25 12.76 2.15
CA ARG A 118 10.04 12.52 0.94
C ARG A 118 11.20 11.56 1.18
N ARG A 119 11.91 11.67 2.30
CA ARG A 119 13.05 10.79 2.61
C ARG A 119 12.57 9.37 2.88
N ALA A 120 11.42 9.21 3.54
CA ALA A 120 10.82 7.90 3.73
C ALA A 120 10.39 7.28 2.39
N MET A 121 9.80 8.06 1.49
CA MET A 121 9.41 7.59 0.16
C MET A 121 10.62 7.16 -0.69
N GLU A 122 11.69 7.96 -0.70
CA GLU A 122 12.96 7.63 -1.36
C GLU A 122 13.59 6.36 -0.76
N ALA A 123 13.58 6.24 0.57
CA ALA A 123 14.05 5.04 1.28
C ALA A 123 13.25 3.79 0.91
N LEU A 124 11.92 3.88 0.87
CA LEU A 124 11.05 2.77 0.48
C LEU A 124 11.27 2.37 -0.98
N ALA A 125 11.45 3.34 -1.88
CA ALA A 125 11.72 3.08 -3.29
C ALA A 125 13.06 2.36 -3.48
N ALA A 126 14.14 2.86 -2.87
CA ALA A 126 15.46 2.25 -2.96
C ALA A 126 15.47 0.81 -2.39
N VAL A 127 14.78 0.59 -1.26
CA VAL A 127 14.67 -0.75 -0.65
C VAL A 127 13.84 -1.70 -1.52
N ALA A 128 12.84 -1.21 -2.23
CA ALA A 128 12.04 -2.03 -3.14
C ALA A 128 12.83 -2.41 -4.40
N GLU A 129 13.58 -1.47 -4.96
CA GLU A 129 14.43 -1.69 -6.14
C GLU A 129 15.61 -2.62 -5.83
N LEU A 130 16.35 -2.33 -4.76
CA LEU A 130 17.52 -3.09 -4.31
C LEU A 130 17.14 -4.09 -3.20
N SER A 131 16.02 -4.79 -3.40
CA SER A 131 15.40 -5.67 -2.39
C SER A 131 16.23 -6.89 -1.97
N LEU A 132 17.35 -7.16 -2.64
CA LEU A 132 18.30 -8.20 -2.25
C LEU A 132 19.33 -7.72 -1.21
N SER A 133 19.53 -6.41 -1.04
CA SER A 133 20.52 -5.86 -0.11
C SER A 133 20.11 -4.48 0.44
N VAL A 134 19.86 -4.43 1.76
CA VAL A 134 19.60 -3.17 2.47
C VAL A 134 20.85 -2.27 2.46
N GLU A 135 22.04 -2.86 2.49
CA GLU A 135 23.31 -2.15 2.38
C GLU A 135 23.45 -1.44 1.03
N ALA A 136 23.10 -2.12 -0.08
CA ALA A 136 23.09 -1.50 -1.41
C ALA A 136 22.07 -0.35 -1.48
N ALA A 137 20.85 -0.54 -0.95
CA ALA A 137 19.85 0.53 -0.87
C ALA A 137 20.33 1.74 -0.05
N ALA A 138 21.07 1.52 1.04
CA ALA A 138 21.64 2.60 1.84
C ALA A 138 22.75 3.34 1.08
N ALA A 139 23.63 2.59 0.38
CA ALA A 139 24.70 3.14 -0.43
C ALA A 139 24.16 3.99 -1.60
N GLU A 140 23.09 3.52 -2.27
CA GLU A 140 22.42 4.25 -3.36
C GLU A 140 21.89 5.61 -2.89
N LEU A 141 21.39 5.68 -1.65
CA LEU A 141 20.92 6.91 -1.04
C LEU A 141 22.03 7.76 -0.40
N GLY A 142 23.30 7.32 -0.47
CA GLY A 142 24.43 8.00 0.15
C GLY A 142 24.36 8.07 1.68
N VAL A 143 23.69 7.11 2.33
CA VAL A 143 23.53 7.06 3.79
C VAL A 143 24.06 5.77 4.39
N SER A 144 24.33 5.78 5.69
CA SER A 144 24.63 4.54 6.41
C SER A 144 23.37 3.68 6.59
N ARG A 145 23.55 2.36 6.73
CA ARG A 145 22.46 1.42 7.04
C ARG A 145 21.64 1.85 8.26
N ARG A 146 22.31 2.30 9.32
CA ARG A 146 21.69 2.82 10.54
C ARG A 146 20.79 4.03 10.28
N THR A 147 21.20 4.91 9.36
CA THR A 147 20.39 6.07 8.97
C THR A 147 19.16 5.65 8.19
N LEU A 148 19.32 4.74 7.22
CA LEU A 148 18.19 4.17 6.46
C LEU A 148 17.17 3.50 7.39
N GLU A 149 17.65 2.66 8.31
CA GLU A 149 16.81 1.98 9.30
C GLU A 149 16.06 2.97 10.18
N ARG A 150 16.73 4.00 10.70
CA ARG A 150 16.11 5.03 11.53
C ARG A 150 15.02 5.81 10.77
N VAL A 151 15.25 6.14 9.50
CA VAL A 151 14.26 6.81 8.65
C VAL A 151 13.03 5.93 8.49
N LEU A 152 13.20 4.68 8.04
CA LEU A 152 12.06 3.79 7.82
C LEU A 152 11.31 3.45 9.10
N LEU A 153 12.00 3.19 10.21
CA LEU A 153 11.35 2.94 11.51
C LEU A 153 10.54 4.14 11.98
N ARG A 154 11.08 5.35 11.84
CA ARG A 154 10.39 6.57 12.28
C ARG A 154 9.07 6.80 11.54
N HIS A 155 9.08 6.62 10.22
CA HIS A 155 7.95 6.99 9.38
C HIS A 155 6.98 5.84 9.11
N THR A 156 7.47 4.59 9.15
CA THR A 156 6.66 3.40 8.81
C THR A 156 6.44 2.45 9.98
N GLY A 157 7.21 2.60 11.07
CA GLY A 157 7.21 1.67 12.20
C GLY A 157 7.89 0.33 11.92
N ARG A 158 8.42 0.10 10.71
CA ARG A 158 9.03 -1.18 10.29
C ARG A 158 10.45 -0.98 9.77
N ALA A 159 11.28 -1.99 9.99
CA ALA A 159 12.68 -2.00 9.56
C ALA A 159 12.82 -2.24 8.04
N PRO A 160 13.95 -1.84 7.41
CA PRO A 160 14.17 -2.01 5.97
C PRO A 160 14.00 -3.45 5.48
N VAL A 161 14.42 -4.44 6.29
CA VAL A 161 14.37 -5.86 5.92
C VAL A 161 12.95 -6.33 5.58
N LEU A 162 11.94 -5.88 6.34
CA LEU A 162 10.55 -6.24 6.07
C LEU A 162 10.11 -5.69 4.70
N TRP A 163 10.49 -4.45 4.39
CA TRP A 163 10.16 -3.82 3.12
C TRP A 163 10.86 -4.50 1.94
N SER A 164 12.11 -4.92 2.10
CA SER A 164 12.82 -5.76 1.12
C SER A 164 12.08 -7.08 0.87
N GLN A 165 11.67 -7.77 1.93
CA GLN A 165 10.95 -9.05 1.82
C GLN A 165 9.62 -8.88 1.08
N LEU A 166 8.84 -7.83 1.39
CA LEU A 166 7.60 -7.51 0.69
C LEU A 166 7.84 -7.23 -0.80
N ALA A 167 8.89 -6.46 -1.13
CA ALA A 167 9.22 -6.16 -2.51
C ALA A 167 9.56 -7.44 -3.30
N ARG A 168 10.33 -8.37 -2.71
CA ARG A 168 10.61 -9.67 -3.33
C ARG A 168 9.37 -10.53 -3.49
N ALA A 169 8.51 -10.60 -2.47
CA ALA A 169 7.27 -11.37 -2.54
C ALA A 169 6.36 -10.86 -3.67
N ARG A 170 6.27 -9.53 -3.82
CA ARG A 170 5.52 -8.89 -4.92
C ARG A 170 6.14 -9.19 -6.30
N ALA A 171 7.46 -9.13 -6.40
CA ALA A 171 8.16 -9.47 -7.64
C ALA A 171 7.92 -10.94 -8.04
N ALA A 172 8.00 -11.86 -7.08
CA ALA A 172 7.73 -13.28 -7.30
C ALA A 172 6.27 -13.52 -7.74
N ALA A 173 5.28 -12.93 -7.06
CA ALA A 173 3.87 -13.05 -7.43
C ALA A 173 3.59 -12.49 -8.84
N THR A 174 4.28 -11.42 -9.24
CA THR A 174 4.15 -10.85 -10.59
C THR A 174 4.78 -11.78 -11.64
N ALA A 175 5.96 -12.33 -11.36
CA ALA A 175 6.62 -13.29 -12.25
C ALA A 175 5.78 -14.57 -12.43
N GLU A 176 5.16 -15.07 -11.37
CA GLU A 176 4.25 -16.20 -11.41
C GLU A 176 3.01 -15.88 -12.26
N GLN A 177 2.33 -14.76 -12.02
CA GLN A 177 1.17 -14.34 -12.82
C GLN A 177 1.51 -14.19 -14.31
N ILE A 178 2.71 -13.70 -14.66
CA ILE A 178 3.19 -13.65 -16.04
C ILE A 178 3.40 -15.06 -16.59
N SER A 179 4.02 -15.96 -15.83
CA SER A 179 4.26 -17.35 -16.22
C SER A 179 2.98 -18.18 -16.36
N THR A 180 1.96 -17.95 -15.54
CA THR A 180 0.66 -18.62 -15.67
C THR A 180 -0.14 -18.08 -16.85
N ARG A 181 0.05 -16.79 -17.20
CA ARG A 181 -0.62 -16.14 -18.33
C ARG A 181 0.07 -16.43 -19.68
N TYR A 182 1.35 -16.81 -19.65
CA TYR A 182 2.13 -17.28 -20.79
C TYR A 182 2.91 -18.56 -20.41
N PRO A 183 2.28 -19.74 -20.39
CA PRO A 183 3.03 -20.98 -20.25
C PRO A 183 3.95 -21.10 -21.47
N SER A 184 5.25 -21.15 -21.25
CA SER A 184 6.27 -21.36 -22.28
C SER A 184 6.06 -22.72 -22.94
N GLY A 185 5.13 -22.78 -23.88
CA GLY A 185 4.88 -23.92 -24.75
C GLY A 185 5.68 -23.77 -26.04
N SER A 186 6.66 -24.67 -26.19
CA SER A 186 7.25 -25.15 -27.45
C SER A 186 8.06 -24.15 -28.29
N LEU A 187 9.38 -24.17 -28.06
CA LEU A 187 10.35 -24.11 -29.15
C LEU A 187 11.30 -25.30 -28.99
N THR A 188 10.89 -26.44 -29.57
CA THR A 188 11.83 -27.42 -30.13
C THR A 188 12.25 -26.96 -31.51
#